data_AF-A0A8C6CXV8-F1
#
_entry.id   AF-A0A8C6CXV8-F1
#
_cell.length_a   1.000
_cell.length_b   1.000
_cell.length_c   1.000
_cell.angle_alpha   90.00
_cell.angle_beta   90.00
_cell.angle_gamma   90.00
#
_symmetry.space_group_name_H-M   'P 1'
#
loop_
_entity.id
_entity.type
_entity.pdbx_description
1 polymer ?
#
loop_
_entity_poly.entity_id
_entity_poly.type
_entity_poly.pdbx_seq_one_letter_code
_entity_poly.pdbx_strand_id
1 'polypeptide(L)'
;MGPRGLPLLVATLAGCLFPARGCVICDPKVREALNSLEMDYLPGHLEANHHKKVMEKIKQAVEEFKDLPIDEDSYMGVVDEATLEKASWSLLKDMKRITDSDAKGELFVKEMLWMLHLAKKTFASYAAQFQKEGERRWDLSSGAVPARRRFTLVESLRIAEVREPSPSIRLV
;
A
#
# COMPACT_ATOMS: atom_id res chain seq x y z
N MET A 1 3.62 22.13 -55.34
CA MET A 1 2.64 21.60 -54.37
C MET A 1 3.42 20.76 -53.35
N GLY A 2 3.63 21.28 -52.14
CA GLY A 2 4.41 20.60 -51.09
C GLY A 2 3.64 19.44 -50.45
N PRO A 3 4.33 18.38 -49.98
CA PRO A 3 3.67 17.21 -49.44
C PRO A 3 3.08 17.52 -48.05
N ARG A 4 1.78 17.27 -47.92
CA ARG A 4 0.99 17.46 -46.72
C ARG A 4 1.43 16.44 -45.66
N GLY A 5 1.84 16.95 -44.50
CA GLY A 5 2.26 16.15 -43.36
C GLY A 5 1.13 15.27 -42.83
N LEU A 6 1.47 14.02 -42.55
CA LEU A 6 0.67 13.11 -41.73
C LEU A 6 0.89 13.49 -40.26
N PRO A 7 -0.14 13.91 -39.50
CA PRO A 7 0.00 14.01 -38.06
C PRO A 7 0.00 12.59 -37.49
N LEU A 8 1.17 12.15 -37.03
CA LEU A 8 1.35 10.95 -36.23
C LEU A 8 0.64 11.16 -34.89
N LEU A 9 -0.58 10.66 -34.75
CA LEU A 9 -1.30 10.64 -33.47
C LEU A 9 -0.67 9.57 -32.57
N VAL A 10 0.35 9.97 -31.80
CA VAL A 10 0.83 9.19 -30.66
C VAL A 10 -0.12 9.46 -29.50
N ALA A 11 -1.15 8.63 -29.38
CA ALA A 11 -1.95 8.58 -28.17
C ALA A 11 -1.05 8.08 -27.03
N THR A 12 -0.62 9.00 -26.17
CA THR A 12 0.09 8.67 -24.93
C THR A 12 -0.84 7.87 -24.02
N LEU A 13 -0.68 6.56 -23.99
CA LEU A 13 -1.15 5.66 -22.92
C LEU A 13 -0.35 5.95 -21.63
N ALA A 14 -0.43 7.18 -21.12
CA ALA A 14 0.14 7.58 -19.83
C ALA A 14 -0.73 7.12 -18.65
N GLY A 15 -1.67 6.19 -18.88
CA GLY A 15 -2.61 5.67 -17.90
C GLY A 15 -2.31 4.24 -17.43
N CYS A 16 -1.22 3.62 -17.86
CA CYS A 16 -0.87 2.27 -17.42
C CYS A 16 0.29 2.35 -16.43
N LEU A 17 0.05 1.83 -15.22
CA LEU A 17 1.03 1.62 -14.15
C LEU A 17 1.30 2.84 -13.26
N PHE A 18 0.28 3.33 -12.55
CA PHE A 18 0.56 3.54 -11.13
C PHE A 18 0.56 2.15 -10.51
N PRO A 19 1.72 1.54 -10.19
CA PRO A 19 1.70 0.43 -9.26
C PRO A 19 0.93 0.94 -8.05
N ALA A 20 -0.23 0.33 -7.78
CA ALA A 20 -1.01 0.62 -6.60
C ALA A 20 -0.11 0.21 -5.42
N ARG A 21 0.62 1.20 -4.94
CA ARG A 21 1.41 1.09 -3.72
C ARG A 21 0.42 0.65 -2.67
N GLY A 22 0.72 -0.42 -1.92
CA GLY A 22 -0.16 -1.03 -0.90
C GLY A 22 -0.42 -0.14 0.30
N CYS A 23 -0.91 1.06 0.06
CA CYS A 23 -1.03 2.16 0.97
C CYS A 23 -2.51 2.37 1.26
N VAL A 24 -3.02 1.71 2.30
CA VAL A 24 -4.43 1.85 2.72
C VAL A 24 -4.74 3.31 3.10
N ILE A 25 -3.76 4.05 3.65
CA ILE A 25 -3.91 5.49 3.95
C ILE A 25 -4.03 6.38 2.69
N CYS A 26 -3.66 5.86 1.51
CA CYS A 26 -3.78 6.58 0.26
C CYS A 26 -5.24 6.67 -0.21
N ASP A 27 -6.12 5.77 0.26
CA ASP A 27 -7.56 5.83 0.00
C ASP A 27 -8.17 7.09 0.64
N PRO A 28 -8.86 7.94 -0.15
CA PRO A 28 -9.47 9.16 0.38
C PRO A 28 -10.49 8.89 1.49
N LYS A 29 -11.23 7.78 1.44
CA LYS A 29 -12.23 7.41 2.44
C LYS A 29 -11.58 7.09 3.79
N VAL A 30 -10.42 6.43 3.77
CA VAL A 30 -9.65 6.13 4.98
C VAL A 30 -9.15 7.42 5.62
N ARG A 31 -8.62 8.34 4.81
CA ARG A 31 -8.15 9.64 5.30
C ARG A 31 -9.26 10.50 5.88
N GLU A 32 -10.41 10.52 5.23
CA GLU A 32 -11.60 11.22 5.71
C GLU A 32 -12.08 10.63 7.05
N ALA A 33 -12.14 9.31 7.17
CA ALA A 33 -12.51 8.65 8.41
C ALA A 33 -11.52 8.94 9.56
N LEU A 34 -10.21 8.99 9.27
CA LEU A 34 -9.20 9.37 10.26
C LEU A 34 -9.37 10.84 10.70
N ASN A 35 -9.71 11.74 9.78
CA ASN A 35 -9.98 13.13 10.11
C ASN A 35 -11.26 13.28 10.94
N SER A 36 -12.33 12.56 10.59
CA SER A 36 -13.58 12.57 11.38
C SER A 36 -13.38 11.94 12.76
N LEU A 37 -12.56 10.89 12.87
CA LEU A 37 -12.18 10.34 14.17
C LEU A 37 -11.53 11.42 15.05
N GLU A 38 -10.58 12.19 14.50
CA GLU A 38 -9.88 13.26 15.21
C GLU A 38 -10.78 14.43 15.60
N MET A 39 -11.63 14.89 14.66
CA MET A 39 -12.41 16.13 14.82
C MET A 39 -13.77 15.92 15.49
N ASP A 40 -14.44 14.79 15.23
CA ASP A 40 -15.82 14.56 15.63
C ASP A 40 -15.92 13.58 16.80
N TYR A 41 -15.12 12.51 16.79
CA TYR A 41 -15.22 11.45 17.80
C TYR A 41 -14.38 11.72 19.04
N LEU A 42 -13.07 11.99 18.89
CA LEU A 42 -12.15 12.16 20.02
C LEU A 42 -12.60 13.22 21.05
N PRO A 43 -13.13 14.40 20.67
CA PRO A 43 -13.55 15.41 21.63
C PRO A 43 -14.61 14.95 22.62
N GLY A 44 -15.50 14.02 22.22
CA GLY A 44 -16.53 13.46 23.08
C GLY A 44 -16.15 12.17 23.82
N HIS A 45 -15.02 11.54 23.46
CA HIS A 45 -14.72 10.16 23.86
C HIS A 45 -13.35 9.99 24.51
N LEU A 46 -12.51 11.03 24.54
CA LEU A 46 -11.17 11.00 25.13
C LEU A 46 -10.85 12.37 25.76
N GLU A 47 -9.99 12.40 26.78
CA GLU A 47 -9.51 13.67 27.34
C GLU A 47 -8.64 14.46 26.34
N ALA A 48 -8.79 15.79 26.33
CA ALA A 48 -8.17 16.68 25.34
C ALA A 48 -6.63 16.64 25.33
N ASN A 49 -6.02 16.43 26.49
CA ASN A 49 -4.58 16.24 26.67
C ASN A 49 -4.04 15.00 25.92
N HIS A 50 -4.90 14.04 25.57
CA HIS A 50 -4.52 12.77 24.95
C HIS A 50 -4.85 12.70 23.45
N HIS A 51 -5.70 13.58 22.92
CA HIS A 51 -6.18 13.54 21.53
C HIS A 51 -5.03 13.45 20.52
N LYS A 52 -4.10 14.41 20.57
CA LYS A 52 -2.98 14.49 19.62
C LYS A 52 -2.12 13.22 19.65
N LYS A 53 -1.73 12.77 20.83
CA LYS A 53 -0.85 11.61 21.01
C LYS A 53 -1.51 10.31 20.56
N VAL A 54 -2.80 10.14 20.82
CA VAL A 54 -3.56 8.97 20.36
C VAL A 54 -3.71 9.01 18.84
N MET A 55 -4.04 10.16 18.26
CA MET A 55 -4.21 10.28 16.82
C MET A 55 -2.91 10.06 16.05
N GLU A 56 -1.78 10.55 16.55
CA GLU A 56 -0.45 10.27 15.99
C GLU A 56 -0.17 8.76 15.94
N LYS A 57 -0.46 8.03 17.02
CA LYS A 57 -0.30 6.56 17.05
C LYS A 57 -1.23 5.85 16.08
N ILE A 58 -2.48 6.29 15.95
CA ILE A 58 -3.45 5.71 15.01
C ILE A 58 -2.97 5.93 13.57
N LYS A 59 -2.59 7.16 13.21
CA LYS A 59 -2.07 7.48 11.87
C LYS A 59 -0.82 6.66 11.56
N GLN A 60 0.13 6.60 12.49
CA GLN A 60 1.33 5.78 12.35
C GLN A 60 0.98 4.29 12.13
N ALA A 61 0.08 3.73 12.93
CA ALA A 61 -0.32 2.33 12.79
C ALA A 61 -0.95 2.02 11.41
N VAL A 62 -1.72 2.96 10.84
CA VAL A 62 -2.27 2.81 9.47
C VAL A 62 -1.19 2.99 8.40
N GLU A 63 -0.25 3.92 8.59
CA GLU A 63 0.89 4.09 7.68
C GLU A 63 1.76 2.83 7.61
N GLU A 64 1.96 2.15 8.74
CA GLU A 64 2.71 0.90 8.85
C GLU A 64 2.06 -0.28 8.09
N PHE A 65 0.87 -0.11 7.49
CA PHE A 65 0.28 -1.15 6.63
C PHE A 65 1.09 -1.38 5.36
N LYS A 66 1.83 -0.37 4.90
CA LYS A 66 2.78 -0.52 3.78
C LYS A 66 4.03 -1.31 4.18
N ASP A 67 4.36 -1.31 5.48
CA ASP A 67 5.56 -1.92 6.04
C ASP A 67 5.24 -3.35 6.50
N LEU A 68 4.90 -4.18 5.51
CA LEU A 68 4.75 -5.62 5.68
C LEU A 68 6.07 -6.32 5.32
N PRO A 69 6.42 -7.40 6.02
CA PRO A 69 7.60 -8.19 5.64
C PRO A 69 7.44 -8.65 4.19
N ILE A 70 8.41 -8.27 3.36
CA ILE A 70 8.48 -8.72 1.98
C ILE A 70 9.05 -10.14 2.00
N ASP A 71 8.25 -11.07 1.51
CA ASP A 71 8.62 -12.47 1.36
C ASP A 71 8.12 -12.93 0.00
N GLU A 72 8.99 -13.61 -0.75
CA GLU A 72 8.75 -13.94 -2.16
C GLU A 72 7.51 -14.83 -2.35
N ASP A 73 7.10 -15.56 -1.32
CA ASP A 73 5.94 -16.45 -1.32
C ASP A 73 4.66 -15.77 -0.79
N SER A 74 4.70 -14.48 -0.45
CA SER A 74 3.55 -13.77 0.17
C SER A 74 3.35 -12.29 -0.18
N TYR A 75 4.33 -11.38 -0.07
CA TYR A 75 4.06 -9.95 -0.28
C TYR A 75 5.21 -9.18 -0.93
N MET A 76 5.11 -8.96 -2.23
CA MET A 76 6.02 -8.15 -3.06
C MET A 76 5.82 -6.61 -2.98
N GLY A 77 5.14 -6.07 -1.98
CA GLY A 77 5.00 -4.60 -1.84
C GLY A 77 3.99 -3.92 -2.78
N VAL A 78 3.27 -4.69 -3.61
CA VAL A 78 2.29 -4.20 -4.58
C VAL A 78 0.98 -4.97 -4.43
N VAL A 79 -0.13 -4.25 -4.51
CA VAL A 79 -1.51 -4.80 -4.56
C VAL A 79 -2.22 -4.15 -5.74
N ASP A 80 -3.27 -4.78 -6.28
CA ASP A 80 -4.17 -4.13 -7.23
C ASP A 80 -5.20 -3.24 -6.52
N GLU A 81 -5.90 -2.42 -7.30
CA GLU A 81 -6.92 -1.48 -6.81
C GLU A 81 -8.06 -2.21 -6.08
N ALA A 82 -8.49 -3.37 -6.58
CA ALA A 82 -9.57 -4.15 -5.96
C ALA A 82 -9.17 -4.69 -4.58
N THR A 83 -7.93 -5.15 -4.42
CA THR A 83 -7.41 -5.57 -3.12
C THR A 83 -7.27 -4.39 -2.16
N LEU A 84 -6.82 -3.23 -2.66
CA LEU A 84 -6.74 -2.00 -1.87
C LEU A 84 -8.13 -1.57 -1.39
N GLU A 85 -9.12 -1.51 -2.28
CA GLU A 85 -10.50 -1.15 -1.94
C GLU A 85 -11.10 -2.11 -0.91
N LYS A 86 -10.88 -3.42 -1.07
CA LYS A 86 -11.33 -4.45 -0.11
C LYS A 86 -10.69 -4.23 1.27
N ALA A 87 -9.40 -3.91 1.31
CA ALA A 87 -8.69 -3.64 2.55
C ALA A 87 -9.20 -2.37 3.24
N SER A 88 -9.33 -1.27 2.48
CA SER A 88 -9.89 0.00 2.97
C SER A 88 -11.29 -0.19 3.52
N TRP A 89 -12.18 -0.86 2.79
CA TRP A 89 -13.56 -1.10 3.22
C TRP A 89 -13.61 -1.95 4.49
N SER A 90 -12.78 -3.00 4.59
CA SER A 90 -12.70 -3.82 5.79
C SER A 90 -12.24 -3.03 7.00
N LEU A 91 -11.19 -2.22 6.85
CA LEU A 91 -10.67 -1.35 7.91
C LEU A 91 -11.75 -0.35 8.37
N LEU A 92 -12.38 0.36 7.44
CA LEU A 92 -13.41 1.36 7.74
C LEU A 92 -14.60 0.75 8.47
N LYS A 93 -15.01 -0.46 8.10
CA LYS A 93 -16.07 -1.19 8.78
C LYS A 93 -15.71 -1.51 10.23
N ASP A 94 -14.48 -1.95 10.48
CA ASP A 94 -14.03 -2.28 11.83
C ASP A 94 -13.82 -1.01 12.69
N MET A 95 -13.30 0.08 12.11
CA MET A 95 -13.26 1.40 12.76
C MET A 95 -14.66 1.86 13.16
N LYS A 96 -15.61 1.80 12.21
CA LYS A 96 -16.99 2.20 12.43
C LYS A 96 -17.65 1.37 13.53
N ARG A 97 -17.39 0.06 13.59
CA ARG A 97 -17.92 -0.79 14.67
C ARG A 97 -17.47 -0.32 16.05
N ILE A 98 -16.22 0.12 16.20
CA ILE A 98 -15.70 0.64 17.47
C ILE A 98 -16.36 1.99 17.78
N THR A 99 -16.43 2.90 16.81
CA THR A 99 -17.05 4.22 17.06
C THR A 99 -18.55 4.10 17.37
N ASP A 100 -19.26 3.21 16.68
CA ASP A 100 -20.69 2.94 16.89
C ASP A 100 -20.97 2.28 18.26
N SER A 101 -19.96 1.65 18.86
CA SER A 101 -20.07 1.07 20.21
C SER A 101 -19.98 2.10 21.34
N ASP A 102 -19.76 3.38 21.03
CA ASP A 102 -19.61 4.47 22.01
C ASP A 102 -18.49 4.20 23.04
N ALA A 103 -17.45 3.46 22.63
CA ALA A 103 -16.29 3.17 23.47
C ALA A 103 -15.56 4.47 23.87
N LYS A 104 -15.16 4.59 25.14
CA LYS A 104 -14.59 5.83 25.70
C LYS A 104 -13.28 5.59 26.46
N GLY A 105 -12.49 6.65 26.58
CA GLY A 105 -11.28 6.70 27.37
C GLY A 105 -10.27 5.63 26.96
N GLU A 106 -9.71 4.94 27.95
CA GLU A 106 -8.68 3.92 27.73
C GLU A 106 -9.20 2.70 26.95
N LEU A 107 -10.49 2.35 27.08
CA LEU A 107 -11.09 1.23 26.38
C LEU A 107 -11.07 1.46 24.86
N PHE A 108 -11.51 2.64 24.42
CA PHE A 108 -11.44 3.05 23.03
C PHE A 108 -10.01 2.92 22.47
N VAL A 109 -9.01 3.44 23.19
CA VAL A 109 -7.62 3.41 22.74
C VAL A 109 -7.12 1.97 22.57
N LYS A 110 -7.43 1.09 23.52
CA LYS A 110 -7.04 -0.33 23.45
C LYS A 110 -7.70 -1.06 22.29
N GLU A 111 -9.02 -0.92 22.15
CA GLU A 111 -9.77 -1.59 21.09
C GLU A 111 -9.37 -1.10 19.70
N MET A 112 -9.19 0.21 19.55
CA MET A 112 -8.80 0.81 18.28
C MET A 112 -7.40 0.35 17.84
N LEU A 113 -6.41 0.41 18.72
CA LEU A 113 -5.04 -0.04 18.39
C LEU A 113 -4.97 -1.56 18.15
N TRP A 114 -5.73 -2.35 18.93
CA TRP A 114 -5.81 -3.79 18.72
C TRP A 114 -6.46 -4.13 17.37
N MET A 115 -7.54 -3.45 17.02
CA MET A 115 -8.20 -3.60 15.72
C MET A 115 -7.26 -3.23 14.58
N LEU A 116 -6.50 -2.14 14.68
CA LEU A 116 -5.52 -1.75 13.66
C LEU A 116 -4.44 -2.83 13.45
N HIS A 117 -3.97 -3.44 14.55
CA HIS A 117 -3.04 -4.57 14.47
C HIS A 117 -3.64 -5.78 13.73
N LEU A 118 -4.91 -6.10 14.00
CA LEU A 118 -5.61 -7.17 13.28
C LEU A 118 -5.84 -6.82 11.81
N ALA A 119 -6.25 -5.57 11.52
CA ALA A 119 -6.46 -5.09 10.16
C ALA A 119 -5.18 -5.13 9.32
N LYS A 120 -4.01 -4.82 9.93
CA LYS A 120 -2.70 -4.99 9.27
C LYS A 120 -2.44 -6.44 8.85
N LYS A 121 -2.74 -7.41 9.73
CA LYS A 121 -2.61 -8.84 9.40
C LYS A 121 -3.58 -9.27 8.29
N THR A 122 -4.82 -8.78 8.34
CA THR A 122 -5.82 -9.04 7.30
C THR A 122 -5.38 -8.48 5.95
N PHE A 123 -4.83 -7.26 5.94
CA PHE A 123 -4.27 -6.65 4.72
C PHE A 123 -3.14 -7.51 4.14
N ALA A 124 -2.20 -7.98 4.97
CA ALA A 124 -1.14 -8.89 4.54
C ALA A 124 -1.70 -10.17 3.90
N SER A 125 -2.77 -10.73 4.49
CA SER A 125 -3.43 -11.91 3.91
C SER A 125 -4.08 -11.62 2.56
N TYR A 126 -4.71 -10.46 2.38
CA TYR A 126 -5.30 -10.09 1.08
C TYR A 126 -4.22 -9.90 0.02
N ALA A 127 -3.12 -9.24 0.37
CA ALA A 127 -2.02 -9.03 -0.54
C ALA A 127 -1.35 -10.35 -0.97
N ALA A 128 -1.21 -11.30 -0.04
CA ALA A 128 -0.71 -12.64 -0.35
C ALA A 128 -1.66 -13.48 -1.21
N GLN A 129 -2.98 -13.33 -1.03
CA GLN A 129 -3.96 -13.97 -1.91
C GLN A 129 -3.87 -13.43 -3.33
N PHE A 130 -3.79 -12.10 -3.49
CA PHE A 130 -3.62 -11.44 -4.77
C PHE A 130 -2.41 -11.99 -5.55
N GLN A 131 -1.26 -12.12 -4.89
CA GLN A 131 -0.03 -12.60 -5.53
C GLN A 131 -0.11 -14.08 -5.92
N LYS A 132 -0.67 -14.94 -5.05
CA LYS A 132 -0.88 -16.38 -5.35
C LYS A 132 -1.89 -16.63 -6.47
N GLU A 133 -2.91 -15.78 -6.59
CA GLU A 133 -3.90 -15.89 -7.67
C GLU A 133 -3.37 -15.38 -9.00
N GLY A 134 -2.56 -14.33 -8.99
CA GLY A 134 -1.79 -13.89 -10.15
C GLY A 134 -0.89 -15.01 -10.68
N GLU A 135 -0.09 -15.62 -9.80
CA GLU A 135 0.82 -16.72 -10.14
C GLU A 135 0.06 -17.92 -10.75
N ARG A 136 -1.00 -18.41 -10.08
CA ARG A 136 -1.82 -19.51 -10.60
C ARG A 136 -2.48 -19.21 -11.95
N ARG A 137 -2.88 -17.95 -12.20
CA ARG A 137 -3.45 -17.54 -13.49
C ARG A 137 -2.41 -17.60 -14.61
N TRP A 138 -1.15 -17.27 -14.34
CA TRP A 138 -0.06 -17.44 -15.29
C TRP A 138 0.25 -18.91 -15.56
N ASP A 139 0.29 -19.76 -14.54
CA ASP A 139 0.55 -21.20 -14.70
C ASP A 139 -0.50 -21.89 -15.60
N LEU A 140 -1.79 -21.57 -15.37
CA LEU A 140 -2.90 -22.12 -16.16
C LEU A 140 -2.90 -21.63 -17.61
N SER A 141 -2.47 -20.39 -17.85
CA SER A 141 -2.37 -19.83 -19.21
C SER A 141 -1.13 -20.33 -19.97
N SER A 142 -0.10 -20.82 -19.27
CA SER A 142 1.20 -21.17 -19.85
C SER A 142 1.43 -22.68 -20.01
N GLY A 143 0.55 -23.53 -19.43
CA GLY A 143 0.67 -24.98 -19.51
C GLY A 143 1.95 -25.55 -18.86
N ALA A 144 2.60 -24.78 -17.98
CA ALA A 144 3.87 -25.13 -17.39
C ALA A 144 3.69 -25.76 -15.99
N VAL A 145 4.25 -26.95 -15.80
CA VAL A 145 4.50 -27.59 -14.49
C VAL A 145 5.52 -26.74 -13.72
N PRO A 146 5.40 -26.56 -12.38
CA PRO A 146 6.14 -25.53 -11.65
C PRO A 146 7.65 -25.71 -11.78
N ALA A 147 8.28 -24.85 -12.57
CA ALA A 147 9.72 -24.67 -12.57
C ALA A 147 10.08 -23.80 -11.37
N ARG A 148 10.35 -24.45 -10.23
CA ARG A 148 11.27 -23.88 -9.23
C ARG A 148 12.47 -23.31 -10.00
N ARG A 149 12.68 -21.99 -9.90
CA ARG A 149 13.75 -21.17 -10.52
C ARG A 149 13.47 -20.63 -11.92
N ARG A 150 13.11 -19.33 -11.99
CA ARG A 150 13.93 -18.29 -12.65
C ARG A 150 13.32 -16.89 -12.45
N PHE A 151 13.69 -16.23 -11.36
CA PHE A 151 13.72 -14.77 -11.28
C PHE A 151 15.08 -14.31 -10.74
N THR A 152 16.14 -14.80 -11.37
CA THR A 152 17.44 -14.13 -11.39
C THR A 152 17.80 -13.95 -12.86
N LEU A 153 18.21 -12.73 -13.24
CA LEU A 153 18.55 -12.24 -14.59
C LEU A 153 17.43 -11.57 -15.43
N VAL A 154 16.73 -10.56 -14.91
CA VAL A 154 16.39 -9.37 -15.74
C VAL A 154 16.49 -8.06 -14.94
N GLU A 155 16.31 -8.08 -13.61
CA GLU A 155 16.28 -6.85 -12.79
C GLU A 155 17.59 -6.51 -12.06
N SER A 156 18.72 -7.17 -12.38
CA SER A 156 20.04 -6.71 -11.90
C SER A 156 20.68 -5.66 -12.81
N LEU A 157 20.02 -5.28 -13.91
CA LEU A 157 20.57 -4.31 -14.87
C LEU A 157 20.13 -2.84 -14.65
N ARG A 158 19.48 -2.51 -13.53
CA ARG A 158 19.11 -1.11 -13.20
C ARG A 158 19.65 -0.56 -11.88
N ILE A 159 20.43 -1.33 -11.11
CA ILE A 159 21.14 -0.83 -9.92
C ILE A 159 22.66 -0.91 -10.13
N ALA A 160 23.13 -0.57 -11.33
CA ALA A 160 24.57 -0.41 -11.61
C ALA A 160 24.92 0.97 -12.20
N GLU A 161 23.94 1.87 -12.38
CA GLU A 161 24.14 3.15 -13.07
C GLU A 161 23.90 4.36 -12.17
N VAL A 162 24.46 4.34 -10.95
CA VAL A 162 24.76 5.56 -10.19
C VAL A 162 26.12 5.38 -9.52
N ARG A 163 27.19 5.45 -10.33
CA ARG A 163 28.50 5.88 -9.85
C ARG A 163 29.26 6.56 -10.99
N GLU A 164 28.96 7.83 -11.18
CA GLU A 164 29.78 8.75 -11.96
C GLU A 164 31.26 8.65 -11.52
N PRO A 165 32.22 8.51 -12.45
CA PRO A 165 33.64 8.54 -12.16
C PRO A 165 34.13 9.99 -12.09
N SER A 166 34.71 10.39 -10.95
CA SER A 166 35.56 11.59 -10.89
C SER A 166 36.86 11.35 -11.67
N PRO A 167 37.31 12.26 -12.55
CA PRO A 167 38.62 12.15 -13.16
C PRO A 167 39.70 12.94 -12.40
N SER A 168 40.83 12.27 -12.20
CA SER A 168 42.21 12.77 -12.25
C SER A 168 42.70 13.83 -11.27
N ILE A 169 43.58 13.40 -10.35
CA ILE A 169 44.82 14.14 -10.01
C ILE A 169 46.01 13.17 -10.13
N ARG A 170 47.01 13.59 -10.90
CA ARG A 170 48.27 12.89 -11.23
C ARG A 170 49.21 12.84 -10.01
N LEU A 171 49.91 11.72 -9.84
CA LEU A 171 51.25 11.70 -9.23
C LEU A 171 52.30 11.83 -10.33
N VAL A 172 53.13 12.87 -10.24
CA VAL A 172 54.59 12.80 -10.42
C VAL A 172 55.19 13.65 -9.30
#